data_AF-A0A2N7D2L3-F1
#
_entry.id   AF-A0A2N7D2L3-F1
#
_cell.length_a   1.000
_cell.length_b   1.000
_cell.length_c   1.000
_cell.angle_alpha   90.00
_cell.angle_beta   90.00
_cell.angle_gamma   90.00
#
_symmetry.space_group_name_H-M   'P 1'
#
loop_
_entity.id
_entity.type
_entity.pdbx_description
1 polymer ?
#
loop_
_entity_poly.entity_id
_entity_poly.type
_entity_poly.pdbx_seq_one_letter_code
_entity_poly.pdbx_strand_id
1 'polypeptide(L)'
;MSKIIVIDYCATGEGRHVFIKTGLEETIREDMGEWLYQGAEAYTVEQWIQLDKATPDNISYQNSNVETLKMFAPILWDAMNQGVSMHVDIEYHWNES
;
A
#
# COMPACT_ATOMS: atom_id res chain seq x y z
N MET A 1 -12.00 8.69 -7.49
CA MET A 1 -10.59 9.15 -7.59
C MET A 1 -9.71 7.92 -7.45
N SER A 2 -8.59 7.83 -8.18
CA SER A 2 -7.70 6.68 -8.04
C SER A 2 -7.12 6.62 -6.63
N LYS A 3 -7.09 5.43 -6.06
CA LYS A 3 -6.47 5.11 -4.79
C LYS A 3 -5.17 4.35 -5.03
N ILE A 4 -4.31 4.41 -4.03
CA ILE A 4 -3.15 3.54 -3.88
C ILE A 4 -3.43 2.73 -2.62
N ILE A 5 -3.43 1.42 -2.80
CA ILE A 5 -3.72 0.45 -1.76
C ILE A 5 -2.43 -0.23 -1.38
N VAL A 6 -2.13 -0.23 -0.08
CA VAL A 6 -1.00 -0.97 0.50
C VAL A 6 -1.55 -1.96 1.51
N ILE A 7 -1.12 -3.21 1.37
CA ILE A 7 -1.33 -4.25 2.37
C ILE A 7 0.02 -4.88 2.65
N ASP A 8 0.38 -4.95 3.92
CA ASP A 8 1.55 -5.68 4.41
C ASP A 8 1.11 -6.48 5.63
N TYR A 9 1.06 -7.80 5.50
CA TYR A 9 0.74 -8.68 6.61
C TYR A 9 1.67 -9.89 6.65
N CYS A 10 1.80 -10.46 7.84
CA CYS A 10 2.49 -11.72 8.06
C CYS A 10 1.50 -12.72 8.67
N ALA A 11 1.28 -13.84 8.00
CA ALA A 11 0.39 -14.91 8.44
C ALA A 11 1.18 -16.16 8.83
N THR A 12 0.80 -16.78 9.95
CA THR A 12 1.47 -17.99 10.44
C THR A 12 1.29 -19.13 9.42
N GLY A 13 2.40 -19.65 8.88
CA GLY A 13 2.40 -20.73 7.89
C GLY A 13 2.30 -20.28 6.43
N GLU A 14 2.01 -19.01 6.17
CA GLU A 14 2.02 -18.42 4.81
C GLU A 14 3.19 -17.45 4.63
N GLY A 15 3.68 -16.86 5.73
CA GLY A 15 4.79 -15.92 5.72
C GLY A 15 4.33 -14.49 5.46
N ARG A 16 5.18 -13.65 4.84
CA ARG A 16 4.89 -12.23 4.63
C ARG A 16 4.33 -11.99 3.23
N HIS A 17 3.27 -11.21 3.15
CA HIS A 17 2.61 -10.79 1.93
C HIS A 17 2.61 -9.27 1.82
N VAL A 18 3.02 -8.75 0.66
CA VAL A 18 2.93 -7.32 0.36
C VAL A 18 2.17 -7.11 -0.95
N PHE A 19 1.10 -6.32 -0.90
CA PHE A 19 0.31 -5.91 -2.05
C PHE A 19 0.35 -4.40 -2.21
N ILE A 20 0.66 -3.92 -3.42
CA ILE A 20 0.60 -2.50 -3.76
C ILE A 20 -0.16 -2.35 -5.09
N LYS A 21 -1.36 -1.77 -5.04
CA LYS A 21 -2.22 -1.61 -6.21
C LYS A 21 -2.70 -0.17 -6.38
N THR A 22 -2.86 0.26 -7.63
CA THR A 22 -3.43 1.58 -7.97
C THR A 22 -4.66 1.43 -8.85
N GLY A 23 -5.67 2.24 -8.61
CA GLY A 23 -6.91 2.16 -9.39
C GLY A 23 -8.13 2.69 -8.66
N LEU A 24 -9.31 2.42 -9.21
CA LEU A 24 -10.57 2.71 -8.52
C LEU A 24 -10.73 1.75 -7.34
N GLU A 25 -11.11 2.30 -6.20
CA GLU A 25 -11.27 1.54 -4.95
C GLU A 25 -12.20 0.32 -5.12
N GLU A 26 -13.33 0.51 -5.81
CA GLU A 26 -14.29 -0.56 -6.07
C GLU A 26 -13.68 -1.69 -6.91
N THR A 27 -12.92 -1.35 -7.96
CA THR A 27 -12.26 -2.33 -8.83
C THR A 27 -11.19 -3.12 -8.08
N ILE A 28 -10.38 -2.44 -7.25
CA ILE A 28 -9.34 -3.13 -6.47
C ILE A 28 -9.97 -4.01 -5.39
N ARG A 29 -11.04 -3.54 -4.75
CA ARG A 29 -11.77 -4.33 -3.74
C ARG A 29 -12.37 -5.61 -4.34
N GLU A 30 -12.93 -5.53 -5.54
CA GLU A 30 -13.43 -6.70 -6.27
C GLU A 30 -12.32 -7.70 -6.61
N ASP A 31 -11.15 -7.21 -7.02
CA ASP A 31 -9.98 -8.04 -7.38
C ASP A 31 -9.35 -8.74 -6.15
N MET A 32 -9.18 -8.01 -5.05
CA MET A 32 -8.52 -8.51 -3.83
C MET A 32 -9.45 -9.36 -2.95
N GLY A 33 -10.76 -9.18 -3.09
CA GLY A 33 -11.76 -9.76 -2.21
C GLY A 33 -11.92 -9.00 -0.88
N GLU A 34 -13.15 -9.03 -0.35
CA GLU A 34 -13.56 -8.21 0.80
C GLU A 34 -12.73 -8.49 2.06
N TRP A 35 -12.35 -9.76 2.30
CA TRP A 35 -11.59 -10.15 3.48
C TRP A 35 -10.21 -9.49 3.51
N LEU A 36 -9.49 -9.53 2.39
CA LEU A 36 -8.16 -8.95 2.29
C LEU A 36 -8.24 -7.41 2.30
N TYR A 37 -9.25 -6.85 1.63
CA TYR A 37 -9.49 -5.41 1.58
C TYR A 37 -9.73 -4.78 2.96
N GLN A 38 -10.34 -5.49 3.91
CA GLN A 38 -10.58 -4.97 5.27
C GLN A 38 -9.30 -4.57 6.03
N GLY A 39 -8.17 -5.20 5.70
CA GLY A 39 -6.87 -4.86 6.27
C GLY A 39 -6.10 -3.78 5.50
N ALA A 40 -6.69 -3.24 4.42
CA ALA A 40 -5.97 -2.41 3.47
C ALA A 40 -6.02 -0.92 3.81
N GLU A 41 -4.90 -0.24 3.59
CA GLU A 41 -4.87 1.22 3.60
C GLU A 41 -5.06 1.76 2.18
N ALA A 42 -6.24 2.31 1.91
CA ALA A 42 -6.65 2.80 0.60
C ALA A 42 -6.74 4.34 0.57
N TYR A 43 -5.64 4.98 0.18
CA TYR A 43 -5.52 6.45 0.21
C TYR A 43 -5.28 7.05 -1.17
N THR A 44 -5.64 8.33 -1.32
CA THR A 44 -5.22 9.11 -2.50
C THR A 44 -3.74 9.47 -2.39
N VAL A 45 -3.16 9.96 -3.48
CA VAL A 45 -1.77 10.44 -3.48
C VAL A 45 -1.56 11.51 -2.41
N GLU A 46 -2.45 12.50 -2.32
CA GLU A 46 -2.33 13.59 -1.36
C GLU A 46 -2.37 13.09 0.08
N GLN A 47 -3.23 12.10 0.36
CA GLN A 47 -3.34 11.48 1.68
C GLN A 47 -2.04 10.73 2.05
N TRP A 48 -1.45 9.97 1.13
CA TRP A 48 -0.16 9.30 1.37
C TRP A 48 0.98 10.29 1.65
N ILE A 49 1.04 11.39 0.90
CA ILE A 49 2.03 12.45 1.11
C ILE A 49 1.79 13.20 2.43
N GLN A 50 0.54 13.34 2.87
CA GLN A 50 0.22 13.90 4.18
C GLN A 50 0.62 12.98 5.33
N LEU A 51 0.41 11.66 5.18
CA LEU A 51 0.84 10.66 6.15
C LEU A 51 2.36 10.66 6.33
N ASP A 52 3.12 10.72 5.24
CA ASP A 52 4.59 10.82 5.30
C ASP A 52 5.11 12.07 6.02
N LYS A 53 4.36 13.18 5.93
CA LYS A 53 4.73 14.46 6.57
C LYS A 53 4.27 14.57 8.02
N ALA A 54 3.37 13.70 8.47
CA ALA A 54 2.89 13.73 9.84
C ALA A 54 4.04 13.34 10.77
N THR A 55 4.35 14.18 11.76
CA THR A 55 5.36 13.89 12.78
C THR A 55 5.00 12.57 13.47
N PRO A 56 5.94 11.62 13.64
CA PRO A 56 5.64 10.32 14.24
C PRO A 56 5.42 10.49 15.75
N ASP A 57 4.22 10.93 16.15
CA ASP A 57 3.85 11.02 17.56
C ASP A 57 3.59 9.63 18.18
N ASN A 58 3.61 8.58 17.36
CA ASN A 58 3.79 7.20 17.76
C ASN A 58 4.12 6.37 16.51
N ILE A 59 4.85 5.27 16.68
CA ILE A 59 5.02 4.24 15.65
C ILE A 59 3.65 3.58 15.44
N SER A 60 2.74 4.24 14.71
CA SER A 60 1.47 3.65 14.29
C SER A 60 1.70 2.76 13.08
N TYR A 61 0.84 1.75 12.89
CA TYR A 61 0.85 0.87 11.72
C TYR A 61 0.82 1.63 10.39
N GLN A 62 0.22 2.82 10.36
CA GLN A 62 0.16 3.72 9.20
C GLN A 62 1.55 4.18 8.73
N ASN A 63 2.48 4.43 9.66
CA ASN A 63 3.86 4.76 9.29
C ASN A 63 4.57 3.55 8.68
N SER A 64 4.17 2.31 9.02
CA SER A 64 4.72 1.09 8.42
C SER A 64 4.37 0.96 6.94
N ASN A 65 3.16 1.37 6.54
CA ASN A 65 2.73 1.23 5.14
C ASN A 65 3.32 2.31 4.22
N VAL A 66 3.59 3.51 4.73
CA VAL A 66 4.38 4.52 3.99
C VAL A 66 5.77 3.98 3.67
N GLU A 67 6.44 3.38 4.67
CA GLU A 67 7.76 2.79 4.47
C GLU A 67 7.72 1.57 3.56
N THR A 68 6.67 0.75 3.65
CA THR A 68 6.40 -0.36 2.71
C THR A 68 6.27 0.16 1.28
N LEU A 69 5.49 1.21 1.06
CA LEU A 69 5.30 1.82 -0.26
C LEU A 69 6.62 2.34 -0.84
N LYS A 70 7.42 3.04 -0.03
CA LYS A 70 8.76 3.52 -0.44
C LYS A 70 9.73 2.38 -0.73
N MET A 71 9.71 1.32 0.07
CA MET A 71 10.63 0.19 -0.06
C MET A 71 10.30 -0.69 -1.27
N PHE A 72 9.02 -1.02 -1.46
CA PHE A 72 8.59 -2.02 -2.43
C PHE A 72 8.07 -1.43 -3.75
N ALA A 73 7.73 -0.14 -3.77
CA ALA A 73 7.34 0.58 -4.98
C ALA A 73 8.00 1.98 -5.08
N PRO A 74 9.34 2.09 -5.05
CA PRO A 74 10.03 3.39 -5.05
C PRO A 74 9.71 4.25 -6.28
N ILE A 75 9.53 3.64 -7.45
CA ILE A 75 9.18 4.37 -8.68
C ILE A 75 7.77 4.97 -8.59
N LEU A 76 6.83 4.25 -7.98
CA LEU A 76 5.48 4.77 -7.73
C LEU A 76 5.56 5.96 -6.77
N TRP A 77 6.35 5.84 -5.69
CA TRP A 77 6.55 6.92 -4.74
C TRP A 77 7.14 8.18 -5.40
N ASP A 78 8.14 8.04 -6.27
CA ASP A 78 8.70 9.16 -7.02
C ASP A 78 7.67 9.78 -7.98
N ALA A 79 6.87 8.96 -8.66
CA ALA A 79 5.80 9.45 -9.55
C ALA A 79 4.74 10.24 -8.76
N MET A 80 4.33 9.75 -7.59
CA MET A 80 3.42 10.45 -6.68
C MET A 80 3.94 11.85 -6.31
N ASN A 81 5.22 11.96 -5.95
CA ASN A 81 5.86 13.22 -5.58
C ASN A 81 5.99 14.19 -6.76
N GLN A 82 6.04 13.68 -8.00
CA GLN A 82 6.07 14.48 -9.23
C GLN A 82 4.67 14.83 -9.75
N GLY A 83 3.60 14.35 -9.09
CA GLY A 83 2.22 14.54 -9.55
C GLY A 83 1.90 13.76 -10.83
N VAL A 84 2.64 12.69 -11.11
CA VAL A 84 2.47 11.83 -12.29
C VAL A 84 1.60 10.64 -11.91
N SER A 85 0.61 10.33 -12.76
CA SER A 85 -0.19 9.13 -12.60
C SER A 85 0.60 7.91 -13.08
N MET A 86 0.62 6.86 -12.26
CA MET A 86 1.21 5.58 -12.58
C MET A 86 0.23 4.47 -12.21
N HIS A 87 0.08 3.49 -13.11
CA HIS A 87 -0.63 2.27 -12.81
C HIS A 87 0.34 1.21 -12.32
N VAL A 88 0.04 0.61 -11.18
CA VAL A 88 0.87 -0.38 -10.49
C VAL A 88 -0.01 -1.49 -9.94
N ASP A 89 0.47 -2.72 -10.11
CA ASP A 89 -0.01 -3.93 -9.47
C ASP A 89 1.22 -4.75 -9.07
N ILE A 90 1.53 -4.78 -7.78
CA ILE A 90 2.71 -5.42 -7.20
C ILE A 90 2.26 -6.38 -6.11
N GLU A 91 2.84 -7.58 -6.14
CA GLU A 91 2.55 -8.65 -5.22
C GLU A 91 3.85 -9.40 -4.87
N TYR A 92 4.17 -9.45 -3.57
CA TYR A 92 5.30 -10.21 -3.05
C TYR A 92 4.83 -11.23 -2.02
N HIS A 93 5.41 -12.43 -2.09
CA HIS A 93 5.17 -13.54 -1.16
C HIS A 93 6.49 -14.11 -0.67
N TRP A 94 6.71 -14.07 0.63
CA TRP A 94 7.84 -14.74 1.28
C TRP A 94 7.34 -15.81 2.22
N ASN A 95 7.43 -17.06 1.79
CA ASN A 95 7.06 -18.20 2.61
C ASN A 95 8.30 -18.68 3.39
N GLU A 96 8.13 -19.00 4.67
CA GLU A 96 9.12 -19.81 5.39
C GLU A 96 8.96 -21.26 4.91
N SER A 97 9.80 -21.66 3.94
CA SER A 97 9.92 -23.05 3.50
C SER A 97 10.75 -23.89 4.46
#